data_AF-A0AA88LMG8-F1
#
_entry.id   AF-A0AA88LMG8-F1
#
_cell.length_a   1.000
_cell.length_b   1.000
_cell.length_c   1.000
_cell.angle_alpha   90.00
_cell.angle_beta   90.00
_cell.angle_gamma   90.00
#
_symmetry.space_group_name_H-M   'P 1'
#
loop_
_entity.id
_entity.type
_entity.pdbx_description
1 polymer ?
#
loop_
_entity_poly.entity_id
_entity_poly.type
_entity_poly.pdbx_seq_one_letter_code
_entity_poly.pdbx_strand_id
1 'polypeptide(L)'
;MAQLSKTEQVLKEMDNYGLDILALSEVRWTGAGRQNLDMGYTILHSGLEKNKEAGVAIMLSKPASKALTKWTPISERIITA
;
A
#
# COMPACT_ATOMS: atom_id res chain seq x y z
N MET A 1 20.76 -3.47 -10.60
CA MET A 1 19.45 -3.63 -11.27
C MET A 1 18.78 -4.89 -10.77
N ALA A 2 18.13 -4.84 -9.59
CA ALA A 2 17.31 -5.94 -9.05
C ALA A 2 16.26 -5.41 -8.05
N GLN A 3 15.75 -4.21 -8.33
CA GLN A 3 14.60 -3.62 -7.64
C GLN A 3 13.43 -3.48 -8.63
N LEU A 4 13.21 -4.55 -9.39
CA LEU A 4 11.88 -5.08 -9.66
C LEU A 4 11.43 -5.86 -8.39
N SER A 5 11.60 -5.26 -7.21
CA SER A 5 10.65 -4.47 -6.43
C SER A 5 9.71 -5.40 -5.66
N LYS A 6 9.93 -5.57 -4.36
CA LYS A 6 9.07 -6.39 -3.47
C LYS A 6 7.58 -6.05 -3.63
N THR A 7 7.26 -4.81 -4.00
CA THR A 7 5.92 -4.35 -4.35
C THR A 7 5.34 -5.11 -5.54
N GLU A 8 6.09 -5.34 -6.61
CA GLU A 8 5.63 -6.11 -7.78
C GLU A 8 5.36 -7.57 -7.43
N GLN A 9 6.17 -8.18 -6.56
CA GLN A 9 5.93 -9.53 -6.07
C GLN A 9 4.62 -9.61 -5.30
N VAL A 10 4.35 -8.63 -4.42
CA VAL A 10 3.10 -8.57 -3.68
C VAL A 10 1.90 -8.29 -4.61
N LEU A 11 2.05 -7.42 -5.61
CA LEU A 11 1.01 -7.19 -6.61
C LEU A 11 0.68 -8.46 -7.40
N LYS A 12 1.70 -9.23 -7.79
CA LYS A 12 1.49 -10.52 -8.46
C LYS A 12 0.70 -11.49 -7.58
N GLU A 13 0.99 -11.55 -6.28
CA GLU A 13 0.21 -12.38 -5.37
C GLU A 13 -1.22 -11.84 -5.21
N MET A 14 -1.40 -10.53 -5.07
CA MET A 14 -2.72 -9.91 -5.05
C MET A 14 -3.57 -10.31 -6.27
N ASP A 15 -2.95 -10.34 -7.45
CA ASP A 15 -3.56 -10.80 -8.71
C ASP A 15 -3.87 -12.30 -8.69
N ASN A 16 -2.91 -13.13 -8.26
CA ASN A 16 -3.07 -14.59 -8.19
C ASN A 16 -4.23 -14.99 -7.28
N TYR A 17 -4.42 -14.28 -6.17
CA TYR A 17 -5.52 -14.50 -5.23
C TYR A 17 -6.81 -13.77 -5.62
N GLY A 18 -6.80 -12.95 -6.69
CA GLY A 18 -7.95 -12.18 -7.14
C GLY A 18 -8.45 -11.18 -6.09
N LEU A 19 -7.54 -10.57 -5.32
CA LEU A 19 -7.89 -9.65 -4.24
C LEU A 19 -8.06 -8.22 -4.77
N ASP A 20 -9.15 -7.57 -4.37
CA ASP A 20 -9.36 -6.14 -4.65
C ASP A 20 -8.69 -5.22 -3.62
N ILE A 21 -8.47 -5.72 -2.39
CA ILE A 21 -7.89 -4.99 -1.27
C ILE A 21 -6.92 -5.91 -0.53
N LEU A 22 -5.70 -5.44 -0.30
CA LEU A 22 -4.68 -6.16 0.47
C LEU A 22 -4.06 -5.22 1.51
N ALA A 23 -4.18 -5.56 2.79
CA ALA A 23 -3.53 -4.83 3.88
C ALA A 23 -2.18 -5.46 4.23
N LEU A 24 -1.17 -4.62 4.42
CA LEU A 24 0.21 -5.01 4.73
C LEU A 24 0.64 -4.35 6.04
N SER A 25 1.30 -5.13 6.88
CA SER A 25 2.00 -4.65 8.08
C SER A 25 3.51 -4.70 7.86
N GLU A 26 4.25 -3.91 8.63
CA GLU A 26 5.71 -3.87 8.59
C GLU A 26 6.29 -3.52 7.22
N VAL A 27 5.65 -2.58 6.50
CA VAL A 27 6.16 -2.13 5.19
C VAL A 27 7.47 -1.35 5.31
N ARG A 28 7.76 -0.78 6.50
CA ARG A 28 9.00 -0.05 6.83
C ARG A 28 9.29 1.10 5.87
N TRP A 29 8.24 1.75 5.39
CA TRP A 29 8.32 2.95 4.57
C TRP A 29 8.20 4.17 5.47
N THR A 30 8.84 5.27 5.07
CA THR A 30 8.77 6.53 5.81
C THR A 30 7.62 7.40 5.34
N GLY A 31 7.05 8.16 6.26
CA GLY A 31 5.94 9.09 6.01
C GLY A 31 4.65 8.39 5.58
N ALA A 32 3.68 9.21 5.14
CA ALA A 32 2.40 8.74 4.66
C ALA A 32 2.09 9.27 3.25
N GLY A 33 1.39 8.48 2.45
CA GLY A 33 1.13 8.87 1.07
C GLY A 33 0.22 7.91 0.31
N ARG A 34 -0.25 8.41 -0.83
CA ARG A 34 -0.95 7.64 -1.86
C ARG A 34 -0.11 7.64 -3.13
N GLN A 35 0.14 6.45 -3.68
CA GLN A 35 0.90 6.28 -4.90
C GLN A 35 0.12 5.38 -5.87
N ASN A 36 0.13 5.76 -7.15
CA ASN A 36 -0.34 4.88 -8.22
C ASN A 36 0.79 3.91 -8.56
N LEU A 37 0.46 2.63 -8.65
CA LEU A 37 1.38 1.57 -9.06
C LEU A 37 1.08 1.17 -10.50
N ASP A 38 1.90 0.28 -11.06
CA ASP A 38 1.69 -0.28 -12.38
C ASP A 38 0.33 -0.98 -12.51
N MET A 39 -0.11 -1.23 -13.74
CA MET A 39 -1.36 -1.95 -14.07
C MET A 39 -2.64 -1.37 -13.44
N GLY A 40 -2.59 -0.14 -12.90
CA GLY A 40 -3.73 0.57 -12.34
C GLY A 40 -4.01 0.29 -10.86
N TYR A 41 -3.08 -0.34 -10.15
CA TYR A 41 -3.15 -0.49 -8.70
C TYR A 41 -2.85 0.83 -8.00
N THR A 42 -3.26 0.92 -6.73
CA THR A 42 -2.97 2.06 -5.87
C THR A 42 -2.51 1.55 -4.52
N ILE A 43 -1.52 2.20 -3.92
CA ILE A 43 -1.12 1.93 -2.54
C ILE A 43 -1.30 3.18 -1.68
N LEU A 44 -1.87 2.98 -0.50
CA LEU A 44 -1.89 3.93 0.61
C LEU A 44 -0.89 3.43 1.64
N HIS A 45 -0.05 4.29 2.18
CA HIS A 45 0.87 3.91 3.25
C HIS A 45 0.89 4.93 4.38
N SER A 46 1.28 4.47 5.56
CA SER A 46 1.56 5.26 6.74
C SER A 46 2.76 4.66 7.45
N GLY A 47 3.67 5.51 7.90
CA GLY A 47 4.92 5.13 8.55
C GLY A 47 5.55 6.33 9.23
N LEU A 48 6.66 6.11 9.94
CA LEU A 48 7.37 7.18 10.65
C LEU A 48 8.08 8.11 9.66
N GLU A 49 8.15 9.42 9.95
CA GLU A 49 8.77 10.40 9.05
C GLU A 49 10.25 10.13 8.75
N LYS A 50 11.00 9.62 9.73
CA LYS A 50 12.47 9.50 9.65
C LYS A 50 13.00 8.08 9.79
N ASN A 51 12.20 7.15 10.33
CA ASN A 51 12.64 5.81 10.67
C ASN A 51 11.89 4.77 9.82
N LYS A 52 12.60 3.74 9.34
CA LYS A 52 12.03 2.62 8.60
C LYS A 52 11.61 1.48 9.54
N GLU A 53 10.87 1.84 10.57
CA GLU A 53 10.33 0.94 11.58
C GLU A 53 8.81 0.95 11.51
N ALA A 54 8.17 -0.17 11.83
CA ALA A 54 6.73 -0.35 11.68
C ALA A 54 6.26 -0.06 10.24
N GLY A 55 5.13 0.65 10.10
CA GLY A 55 4.53 1.00 8.82
C GLY A 55 3.41 0.03 8.42
N VAL A 56 2.34 0.59 7.89
CA VAL A 56 1.23 -0.15 7.30
C VAL A 56 0.92 0.38 5.91
N ALA A 57 0.35 -0.49 5.07
CA ALA A 57 -0.14 -0.08 3.76
C ALA A 57 -1.42 -0.82 3.37
N ILE A 58 -2.19 -0.22 2.47
CA ILE A 58 -3.34 -0.82 1.81
C ILE A 58 -3.10 -0.74 0.31
N MET A 59 -3.02 -1.88 -0.36
CA MET A 59 -3.03 -1.97 -1.82
C MET A 59 -4.46 -2.17 -2.31
N LEU A 60 -4.80 -1.48 -3.39
CA LEU A 60 -6.14 -1.42 -3.98
C LEU A 60 -6.05 -1.71 -5.46
N SER A 61 -6.95 -2.57 -5.94
CA SER A 61 -7.21 -2.75 -7.37
C SER A 61 -7.76 -1.46 -7.97
N LYS A 62 -7.79 -1.37 -9.30
CA LYS A 62 -8.35 -0.22 -10.02
C LYS A 62 -9.82 0.05 -9.65
N PRO A 63 -10.72 -0.95 -9.55
CA PRO A 63 -12.08 -0.75 -9.04
C PRO A 63 -12.11 -0.25 -7.59
N ALA A 64 -11.37 -0.88 -6.68
CA ALA A 64 -11.36 -0.50 -5.26
C ALA A 64 -10.81 0.93 -5.06
N SER A 65 -9.77 1.30 -5.79
CA SER A 65 -9.18 2.64 -5.79
C SER A 65 -10.14 3.74 -6.25
N LYS A 66 -11.07 3.40 -7.17
CA LYS A 66 -12.15 4.31 -7.62
C LYS A 66 -13.32 4.39 -6.65
N ALA A 67 -13.62 3.29 -5.94
CA ALA A 67 -14.67 3.27 -4.92
C ALA A 67 -14.23 3.97 -3.62
N LEU A 68 -12.92 4.05 -3.37
CA LEU A 68 -12.36 4.73 -2.21
C LEU A 68 -12.68 6.22 -2.22
N THR A 69 -13.49 6.65 -1.26
CA THR A 69 -13.96 8.04 -1.14
C THR A 69 -13.04 8.90 -0.25
N LYS A 70 -12.50 8.33 0.83
CA LYS A 70 -11.64 9.05 1.79
C LYS A 70 -10.70 8.06 2.46
N TRP A 71 -9.48 8.51 2.75
CA TRP A 71 -8.58 7.80 3.64
C TRP A 71 -7.84 8.77 4.56
N THR A 72 -7.29 8.28 5.66
CA THR A 72 -6.50 9.08 6.62
C THR A 72 -5.45 8.20 7.29
N PRO A 73 -4.16 8.60 7.28
CA PRO A 73 -3.12 7.97 8.10
C PRO A 73 -3.28 8.45 9.54
N ILE A 74 -3.61 7.54 10.47
CA ILE A 74 -3.84 7.87 11.89
C ILE A 74 -2.54 7.78 12.68
N SER A 75 -1.74 6.76 12.40
CA SER A 75 -0.41 6.56 12.98
C SER A 75 0.45 5.70 12.05
N GLU A 76 1.71 5.47 12.40
CA GLU A 76 2.62 4.56 11.69
C GLU A 76 2.13 3.11 11.64
N ARG A 77 1.03 2.77 12.35
CA ARG A 77 0.41 1.44 12.38
C ARG A 77 -1.06 1.43 11.99
N ILE A 78 -1.69 2.58 11.69
CA ILE A 78 -3.14 2.65 11.45
C ILE A 78 -3.44 3.57 10.25
N ILE A 79 -4.24 3.04 9.32
CA ILE A 79 -4.88 3.76 8.22
C ILE A 79 -6.39 3.52 8.30
N THR A 80 -7.20 4.56 8.12
CA THR A 80 -8.63 4.44 7.83
C THR A 80 -8.85 4.70 6.34
N ALA A 81 -9.66 3.89 5.65
CA ALA A 81 -9.95 4.00 4.22
C ALA A 81 -11.37 3.49 3.94
#